data_AF-A0A7W8W7U2-F1
#
_entry.id   AF-A0A7W8W7U2-F1
#
_cell.length_a   1.000
_cell.length_b   1.000
_cell.length_c   1.000
_cell.angle_alpha   90.00
_cell.angle_beta   90.00
_cell.angle_gamma   90.00
#
_symmetry.space_group_name_H-M   'P 1'
#
loop_
_entity.id
_entity.type
_entity.pdbx_description
1 polymer ?
#
loop_
_entity_poly.entity_id
_entity_poly.type
_entity_poly.pdbx_seq_one_letter_code
_entity_poly.pdbx_strand_id
1 'polypeptide(L)'
;MENISWASELGFAALPVALLAWNRFNVPSWSRTYTSAAQYRGALAAHVILYVLVLVLVCAVLKRNFGGVGTIWFGLGITLLLCMVGPVGRAPRMWLHRLACIPSKAHSLGKELALAKFTIAKSLQEEVRSILNERGLEKSNDWSELQVPMQRLMQATALFVELGRWETSSHFKHFFREADNDFYALRRRFDQLSIKTPRMFATIDRIGEMLLVVRTSGGTVDMRIWDDLDGISRKVVGDLITDACKDIADFYDEACLLAARGALSTQSTGKSREKLLRGLGFEYVYVKKPTAYGILAKAAALLYIGIWIIFLALPDQIALENGDISIGAKVSMITVIVTGAFAVTVFAKRHWGFATSGLANRTPIGFLVGAGICAALFSVLVNLATGAILIGGWSGAILRLTNGLPYLHASTATAVVVAWLVQDHRWRGTVSERLRRLRDAAVLGSAWFLSSIVSSFLIYLIRHEHPTLHAVVWMPVAGLVFGYVLGYSVPESIRLTYPHVTTRPAEGVFVTAGSHI
;
A
#
# COMPACT_ATOMS: atom_id res chain seq x y z
N MET A 1 -47.21 11.94 21.20
CA MET A 1 -45.76 12.01 20.94
C MET A 1 -45.49 11.06 19.80
N GLU A 2 -45.20 11.60 18.62
CA GLU A 2 -44.92 10.81 17.42
C GLU A 2 -43.76 9.86 17.68
N ASN A 3 -43.93 8.59 17.29
CA ASN A 3 -42.89 7.58 17.35
C ASN A 3 -41.71 8.04 16.48
N ILE A 4 -40.72 8.68 17.11
CA ILE A 4 -39.42 8.89 16.48
C ILE A 4 -38.99 7.52 15.97
N SER A 5 -38.80 7.42 14.65
CA SER A 5 -38.47 6.15 14.04
C SER A 5 -37.19 5.60 14.68
N TRP A 6 -37.15 4.30 14.95
CA TRP A 6 -35.96 3.64 15.50
C TRP A 6 -34.68 3.95 14.66
N ALA A 7 -34.86 4.21 13.36
CA ALA A 7 -33.80 4.66 12.47
C ALA A 7 -33.23 6.05 12.83
N SER A 8 -34.08 7.02 13.21
CA SER A 8 -33.62 8.34 13.62
C SER A 8 -32.86 8.32 14.95
N GLU A 9 -33.33 7.55 15.94
CA GLU A 9 -32.60 7.37 17.21
C GLU A 9 -31.23 6.72 16.98
N LEU A 10 -31.16 5.71 16.11
CA LEU A 10 -29.91 5.06 15.73
C LEU A 10 -28.96 6.03 15.01
N GLY A 11 -29.49 6.90 14.16
CA GLY A 11 -28.74 7.97 13.51
C GLY A 11 -28.12 8.94 14.52
N PHE A 12 -28.89 9.38 15.53
CA PHE A 12 -28.39 10.22 16.61
C PHE A 12 -27.33 9.51 17.46
N ALA A 13 -27.52 8.24 17.79
CA ALA A 13 -26.54 7.45 18.54
C ALA A 13 -25.25 7.15 17.74
N ALA A 14 -25.32 7.08 16.41
CA ALA A 14 -24.16 6.87 15.56
C ALA A 14 -23.19 8.07 15.57
N LEU A 15 -23.68 9.30 15.76
CA LEU A 15 -22.87 10.51 15.78
C LEU A 15 -21.76 10.52 16.86
N PRO A 16 -22.06 10.31 18.17
CA PRO A 16 -21.02 10.27 19.20
C PRO A 16 -20.03 9.11 18.99
N VAL A 17 -20.49 7.96 18.48
CA VAL A 17 -19.61 6.83 18.13
C VAL A 17 -18.66 7.22 17.00
N ALA A 18 -19.17 7.88 15.95
CA ALA A 18 -18.37 8.35 14.84
C ALA A 18 -17.33 9.39 15.26
N LEU A 19 -17.70 10.35 16.11
CA LEU A 19 -16.78 11.36 16.65
C LEU A 19 -15.70 10.73 17.53
N LEU A 20 -16.07 9.79 18.40
CA LEU A 20 -15.11 9.06 19.23
C LEU A 20 -14.13 8.25 18.36
N ALA A 21 -14.64 7.50 17.39
CA ALA A 21 -13.82 6.72 16.45
C ALA A 21 -12.88 7.63 15.65
N TRP A 22 -13.38 8.77 15.17
CA TRP A 22 -12.58 9.78 14.47
C TRP A 22 -11.43 10.28 15.33
N ASN A 23 -11.72 10.73 16.55
CA ASN A 23 -10.71 11.23 17.49
C ASN A 23 -9.67 10.16 17.83
N ARG A 24 -10.10 8.93 18.10
CA ARG A 24 -9.21 7.81 18.45
C ARG A 24 -8.29 7.37 17.30
N PHE A 25 -8.76 7.46 16.06
CA PHE A 25 -7.94 7.15 14.89
C PHE A 25 -6.83 8.18 14.66
N ASN A 26 -7.12 9.45 14.96
CA ASN A 26 -6.19 10.57 14.84
C ASN A 26 -5.09 10.58 15.92
N VAL A 27 -5.07 9.64 16.87
CA VAL A 27 -4.04 9.53 17.90
C VAL A 27 -3.09 8.38 17.58
N PRO A 28 -1.78 8.61 17.37
CA PRO A 28 -1.09 9.89 17.43
C PRO A 28 -1.29 10.75 16.16
N SER A 29 -1.21 12.08 16.32
CA SER A 29 -1.48 13.06 15.25
C SER A 29 -0.57 12.89 14.03
N TRP A 30 0.68 12.48 14.26
CA TRP A 30 1.67 12.29 13.20
C TRP A 30 1.27 11.26 12.15
N SER A 31 0.35 10.32 12.46
CA SER A 31 -0.07 9.22 11.57
C SER A 31 -0.51 9.67 10.18
N ARG A 32 -1.05 10.89 10.08
CA ARG A 32 -1.49 11.53 8.83
C ARG A 32 -0.36 11.79 7.84
N THR A 33 0.82 12.15 8.34
CA THR A 33 1.97 12.51 7.50
C THR A 33 2.72 11.29 6.96
N TYR A 34 2.45 10.10 7.49
CA TYR A 34 3.18 8.87 7.12
C TYR A 34 2.56 8.09 5.95
N THR A 35 1.42 8.52 5.44
CA THR A 35 0.75 7.89 4.30
C THR A 35 0.12 8.94 3.39
N SER A 36 -0.40 8.52 2.23
CA SER A 36 -1.11 9.43 1.35
C SER A 36 -2.45 9.87 1.94
N ALA A 37 -2.84 11.12 1.70
CA ALA A 37 -4.12 11.66 2.19
C ALA A 37 -5.34 10.78 1.83
N ALA A 38 -5.36 10.18 0.64
CA ALA A 38 -6.44 9.28 0.20
C ALA A 38 -6.48 7.97 1.02
N GLN A 39 -5.32 7.34 1.25
CA GLN A 39 -5.24 6.11 2.07
C GLN A 39 -5.58 6.39 3.53
N TYR A 40 -5.12 7.51 4.06
CA TYR A 40 -5.45 7.95 5.42
C TYR A 40 -6.95 8.13 5.60
N ARG A 41 -7.59 8.94 4.74
CA ARG A 41 -9.03 9.21 4.79
C ARG A 41 -9.86 7.94 4.60
N GLY A 42 -9.44 7.05 3.69
CA GLY A 42 -10.09 5.76 3.49
C GLY A 42 -10.05 4.87 4.73
N ALA A 43 -8.88 4.77 5.38
CA ALA A 43 -8.74 3.99 6.61
C ALA A 43 -9.49 4.60 7.79
N LEU A 44 -9.51 5.94 7.89
CA LEU A 44 -10.29 6.67 8.88
C LEU A 44 -11.79 6.44 8.68
N ALA A 45 -12.29 6.55 7.45
CA ALA A 45 -13.68 6.28 7.13
C ALA A 45 -14.05 4.82 7.45
N ALA A 46 -13.19 3.86 7.07
CA ALA A 46 -13.38 2.45 7.40
C ALA A 46 -13.42 2.22 8.92
N HIS A 47 -12.61 2.95 9.70
CA HIS A 47 -12.62 2.87 11.16
C HIS A 47 -13.93 3.38 11.76
N VAL A 48 -14.41 4.53 11.27
CA VAL A 48 -15.70 5.10 11.69
C VAL A 48 -16.85 4.15 11.34
N ILE A 49 -16.89 3.66 10.11
CA ILE A 49 -17.90 2.69 9.65
C ILE A 49 -17.88 1.43 10.49
N LEU A 50 -16.69 0.88 10.80
CA LEU A 50 -16.56 -0.31 11.62
C LEU A 50 -17.24 -0.13 12.99
N TYR A 51 -17.02 0.98 13.68
CA TYR A 51 -17.65 1.21 14.98
C TYR A 51 -19.15 1.50 14.89
N VAL A 52 -19.59 2.18 13.83
CA VAL A 52 -21.03 2.32 13.56
C VAL A 52 -21.67 0.95 13.31
N LEU A 53 -21.01 0.05 12.59
CA LEU A 53 -21.47 -1.32 12.40
C LEU A 53 -21.50 -2.11 13.71
N VAL A 54 -20.51 -1.93 14.59
CA VAL A 54 -20.53 -2.51 15.94
C VAL A 54 -21.74 -2.00 16.73
N LEU A 55 -22.03 -0.70 16.69
CA LEU A 55 -23.24 -0.13 17.31
C LEU A 55 -24.50 -0.80 16.77
N VAL A 56 -24.66 -0.85 15.44
CA VAL A 56 -25.82 -1.48 14.79
C VAL A 56 -25.96 -2.94 15.21
N LEU A 57 -24.86 -3.69 15.24
CA LEU A 57 -24.84 -5.09 15.65
C LEU A 57 -25.27 -5.26 17.11
N VAL A 58 -24.70 -4.47 18.03
CA VAL A 58 -25.06 -4.49 19.45
C VAL A 58 -26.53 -4.14 19.63
N CYS A 59 -27.02 -3.08 18.98
CA CYS A 59 -28.43 -2.69 19.03
C CYS A 59 -29.34 -3.78 18.45
N ALA A 60 -28.96 -4.45 17.36
CA ALA A 60 -29.73 -5.55 16.78
C ALA A 60 -29.82 -6.76 17.72
N VAL A 61 -28.69 -7.13 18.36
CA VAL A 61 -28.65 -8.20 19.37
C VAL A 61 -29.49 -7.83 20.59
N LEU A 62 -29.38 -6.61 21.10
CA LEU A 62 -30.19 -6.14 22.22
C LEU A 62 -31.68 -6.13 21.87
N LYS A 63 -32.04 -5.61 20.69
CA LYS A 63 -33.42 -5.57 20.21
C LYS A 63 -34.04 -6.96 20.12
N ARG A 64 -33.26 -7.94 19.65
CA ARG A 64 -33.69 -9.33 19.56
C ARG A 64 -33.95 -9.98 20.92
N ASN A 65 -33.15 -9.66 21.93
CA ASN A 65 -33.23 -10.33 23.25
C ASN A 65 -34.10 -9.58 24.26
N PHE A 66 -34.18 -8.25 24.19
CA PHE A 66 -34.79 -7.39 25.22
C PHE A 66 -35.92 -6.48 24.70
N GLY A 67 -36.28 -6.55 23.42
CA GLY A 67 -37.34 -5.72 22.82
C GLY A 67 -36.85 -4.36 22.32
N GLY A 68 -37.75 -3.45 21.93
CA GLY A 68 -37.36 -2.20 21.25
C GLY A 68 -36.94 -1.05 22.17
N VAL A 69 -37.59 -0.91 23.33
CA VAL A 69 -37.50 0.29 24.18
C VAL A 69 -36.12 0.42 24.82
N GLY A 70 -35.46 1.56 24.66
CA GLY A 70 -34.16 1.88 25.29
C GLY A 70 -32.93 1.16 24.73
N THR A 71 -33.10 0.19 23.82
CA THR A 71 -31.98 -0.63 23.30
C THR A 71 -30.90 0.15 22.56
N ILE A 72 -31.26 1.28 21.94
CA ILE A 72 -30.30 2.14 21.23
C ILE A 72 -29.36 2.82 22.23
N TRP A 73 -29.89 3.38 23.32
CA TRP A 73 -29.11 4.06 24.34
C TRP A 73 -28.23 3.10 25.14
N PHE A 74 -28.75 1.93 25.48
CA PHE A 74 -27.93 0.86 26.08
C PHE A 74 -26.84 0.37 25.10
N GLY A 75 -27.19 0.17 23.83
CA GLY A 75 -26.23 -0.22 22.79
C GLY A 75 -25.13 0.82 22.57
N LEU A 76 -25.48 2.12 22.63
CA LEU A 76 -24.52 3.22 22.62
C LEU A 76 -23.57 3.12 23.81
N GLY A 77 -24.09 2.97 25.04
CA GLY A 77 -23.28 2.82 26.25
C GLY A 77 -22.29 1.65 26.14
N ILE A 78 -22.76 0.48 25.71
CA ILE A 78 -21.92 -0.70 25.49
C ILE A 78 -20.86 -0.44 24.42
N THR A 79 -21.24 0.17 23.29
CA THR A 79 -20.31 0.44 22.20
C THR A 79 -19.22 1.42 22.62
N LEU A 80 -19.58 2.48 23.36
CA LEU A 80 -18.62 3.43 23.91
C LEU A 80 -17.67 2.75 24.91
N LEU A 81 -18.19 1.90 25.80
CA LEU A 81 -17.35 1.13 26.72
C LEU A 81 -16.38 0.21 25.97
N LEU A 82 -16.85 -0.52 24.95
CA LEU A 82 -16.01 -1.36 24.10
C LEU A 82 -14.90 -0.56 23.40
N CYS A 83 -15.19 0.67 22.95
CA CYS A 83 -14.19 1.57 22.36
C CYS A 83 -13.11 2.01 23.37
N MET A 84 -13.48 2.11 24.65
CA MET A 84 -12.56 2.53 25.73
C MET A 84 -11.68 1.39 26.22
N VAL A 85 -12.09 0.13 26.04
CA VAL A 85 -11.26 -1.04 26.37
C VAL A 85 -10.03 -1.07 25.46
N GLY A 86 -8.86 -0.77 26.04
CA GLY A 86 -7.61 -0.54 25.32
C GLY A 86 -7.28 -1.56 24.23
N PRO A 87 -7.29 -2.88 24.50
CA PRO A 87 -7.03 -3.90 23.50
C PRO A 87 -8.06 -3.90 22.34
N VAL A 88 -9.35 -3.82 22.67
CA VAL A 88 -10.46 -3.86 21.71
C VAL A 88 -10.45 -2.61 20.82
N GLY A 89 -10.16 -1.44 21.40
CA GLY A 89 -10.08 -0.20 20.64
C GLY A 89 -8.82 -0.08 19.77
N ARG A 90 -7.67 -0.57 20.26
CA ARG A 90 -6.37 -0.45 19.59
C ARG A 90 -6.21 -1.42 18.43
N ALA A 91 -6.67 -2.67 18.56
CA ALA A 91 -6.49 -3.71 17.54
C ALA A 91 -7.04 -3.32 16.15
N PRO A 92 -8.31 -2.92 15.98
CA PRO A 92 -8.84 -2.54 14.66
C PRO A 92 -8.18 -1.29 14.11
N ARG A 93 -7.80 -0.34 14.99
CA ARG A 93 -7.05 0.86 14.58
C ARG A 93 -5.68 0.49 14.01
N MET A 94 -4.90 -0.32 14.73
CA MET A 94 -3.58 -0.76 14.28
C MET A 94 -3.67 -1.55 12.99
N TRP A 95 -4.69 -2.41 12.87
CA TRP A 95 -4.96 -3.15 11.64
C TRP A 95 -5.24 -2.20 10.46
N LEU A 96 -6.11 -1.21 10.63
CA LEU A 96 -6.40 -0.20 9.60
C LEU A 96 -5.20 0.71 9.30
N HIS A 97 -4.38 1.07 10.29
CA HIS A 97 -3.13 1.79 10.09
C HIS A 97 -2.15 0.98 9.23
N ARG A 98 -2.02 -0.33 9.48
CA ARG A 98 -1.20 -1.23 8.64
C ARG A 98 -1.75 -1.33 7.22
N LEU A 99 -3.08 -1.41 7.06
CA LEU A 99 -3.72 -1.40 5.74
C LEU A 99 -3.50 -0.08 4.99
N ALA A 100 -3.46 1.04 5.72
CA ALA A 100 -3.09 2.35 5.20
C ALA A 100 -1.58 2.53 4.99
N CYS A 101 -0.76 1.50 5.27
CA CYS A 101 0.71 1.53 5.21
C CYS A 101 1.34 2.59 6.12
N ILE A 102 0.78 2.83 7.31
CA ILE A 102 1.36 3.69 8.35
C ILE A 102 2.21 2.81 9.29
N PRO A 103 3.48 3.13 9.58
CA PRO A 103 4.29 4.23 9.05
C PRO A 103 5.09 3.87 7.76
N SER A 104 4.97 2.64 7.27
CA SER A 104 5.87 2.07 6.26
C SER A 104 5.91 2.84 4.94
N LYS A 105 4.85 3.55 4.54
CA LYS A 105 4.78 4.23 3.25
C LYS A 105 5.74 5.41 3.15
N ALA A 106 5.79 6.26 4.18
CA ALA A 106 6.74 7.38 4.22
C ALA A 106 8.18 6.88 4.34
N HIS A 107 8.45 5.84 5.14
CA HIS A 107 9.80 5.25 5.22
C HIS A 107 10.24 4.64 3.90
N SER A 108 9.35 3.92 3.20
CA SER A 108 9.65 3.37 1.87
C SER A 108 9.98 4.46 0.87
N LEU A 109 9.19 5.55 0.86
CA LEU A 109 9.44 6.68 -0.03
C LEU A 109 10.73 7.43 0.36
N GLY A 110 10.98 7.62 1.66
CA GLY A 110 12.23 8.25 2.14
C GLY A 110 13.47 7.46 1.70
N LYS A 111 13.43 6.13 1.82
CA LYS A 111 14.49 5.25 1.29
C LYS A 111 14.62 5.32 -0.23
N GLU A 112 13.51 5.35 -0.95
CA GLU A 112 13.51 5.54 -2.41
C GLU A 112 14.13 6.89 -2.80
N LEU A 113 13.90 7.95 -2.01
CA LEU A 113 14.49 9.28 -2.24
C LEU A 113 15.97 9.32 -1.90
N ALA A 114 16.41 8.69 -0.79
CA ALA A 114 17.81 8.61 -0.42
C ALA A 114 18.67 7.89 -1.48
N LEU A 115 18.08 6.94 -2.21
CA LEU A 115 18.71 6.24 -3.33
C LEU A 115 18.53 6.94 -4.68
N ALA A 116 17.61 7.91 -4.78
CA ALA A 116 17.35 8.63 -6.01
C ALA A 116 18.44 9.66 -6.28
N LYS A 117 18.71 9.92 -7.57
CA LYS A 117 19.64 10.98 -7.95
C LYS A 117 19.07 12.34 -7.58
N PHE A 118 19.85 13.13 -6.84
CA PHE A 118 19.50 14.47 -6.42
C PHE A 118 20.39 15.52 -7.11
N THR A 119 19.76 16.39 -7.89
CA THR A 119 20.41 17.46 -8.65
C THR A 119 20.13 18.81 -8.00
N ILE A 120 21.19 19.49 -7.56
CA ILE A 120 21.09 20.82 -6.94
C ILE A 120 20.87 21.87 -8.04
N ALA A 121 19.84 22.70 -7.90
CA ALA A 121 19.61 23.83 -8.80
C ALA A 121 20.77 24.84 -8.70
N LYS A 122 21.19 25.44 -9.82
CA LYS A 122 22.34 26.37 -9.83
C LYS A 122 22.20 27.54 -8.85
N SER A 123 21.00 28.11 -8.73
CA SER A 123 20.71 29.20 -7.78
C SER A 123 20.83 28.74 -6.32
N LEU A 124 20.35 27.53 -6.01
CA LEU A 124 20.45 26.94 -4.67
C LEU A 124 21.91 26.55 -4.35
N GLN A 125 22.71 26.18 -5.35
CA GLN A 125 24.10 25.78 -5.16
C GLN A 125 24.95 26.93 -4.61
N GLU A 126 24.71 28.17 -5.05
CA GLU A 126 25.40 29.36 -4.55
C GLU A 126 25.01 29.68 -3.11
N GLU A 127 23.72 29.63 -2.78
CA GLU A 127 23.20 29.84 -1.42
C GLU A 127 23.75 28.79 -0.44
N VAL A 128 23.70 27.51 -0.82
CA VAL A 128 24.24 26.41 -0.01
C VAL A 128 25.73 26.57 0.19
N ARG A 129 26.47 27.00 -0.84
CA ARG A 129 27.90 27.29 -0.70
C ARG A 129 28.15 28.46 0.26
N SER A 130 27.36 29.52 0.21
CA SER A 130 27.46 30.64 1.17
C SER A 130 27.25 30.15 2.60
N ILE A 131 26.19 29.37 2.84
CA ILE A 131 25.88 28.82 4.16
C ILE A 131 27.03 27.94 4.68
N LEU A 132 27.59 27.08 3.84
CA LEU A 132 28.70 26.21 4.25
C LEU A 132 29.98 27.03 4.50
N ASN A 133 30.28 28.04 3.67
CA ASN A 133 31.42 28.94 3.85
C ASN A 133 31.31 29.74 5.16
N GLU A 134 30.13 30.29 5.47
CA GLU A 134 29.85 30.99 6.74
C GLU A 134 30.04 30.10 7.97
N ARG A 135 29.92 28.78 7.80
CA ARG A 135 30.18 27.77 8.85
C ARG A 135 31.65 27.29 8.87
N GLY A 136 32.53 27.90 8.08
CA GLY A 136 33.96 27.59 8.04
C GLY A 136 34.33 26.42 7.12
N LEU A 137 33.43 26.00 6.23
CA LEU A 137 33.72 25.01 5.18
C LEU A 137 34.11 25.75 3.89
N GLU A 138 35.22 26.47 3.92
CA GLU A 138 35.73 27.14 2.73
C GLU A 138 36.30 26.11 1.75
N LYS A 139 35.83 26.14 0.50
CA LYS A 139 36.34 25.25 -0.55
C LYS A 139 37.72 25.74 -0.98
N SER A 140 38.79 25.36 -0.27
CA SER A 140 40.11 25.44 -0.87
C SER A 140 40.16 24.43 -2.03
N ASN A 141 40.87 24.75 -3.10
CA ASN A 141 40.84 23.95 -4.34
C ASN A 141 41.51 22.56 -4.21
N ASP A 142 42.15 22.26 -3.08
CA ASP A 142 43.06 21.12 -2.92
C ASP A 142 42.42 19.82 -2.39
N TRP A 143 41.10 19.79 -2.19
CA TRP A 143 40.42 18.72 -1.44
C TRP A 143 39.98 17.54 -2.32
N SER A 144 40.84 16.99 -3.17
CA SER A 144 40.46 15.90 -4.10
C SER A 144 39.90 14.66 -3.41
N GLU A 145 40.43 14.30 -2.24
CA GLU A 145 39.98 13.11 -1.47
C GLU A 145 38.69 13.37 -0.67
N LEU A 146 38.40 14.63 -0.37
CA LEU A 146 37.24 15.03 0.45
C LEU A 146 36.06 15.52 -0.40
N GLN A 147 36.15 15.36 -1.73
CA GLN A 147 35.08 15.69 -2.66
C GLN A 147 33.79 14.91 -2.37
N VAL A 148 33.87 13.63 -2.01
CA VAL A 148 32.71 12.79 -1.73
C VAL A 148 31.93 13.25 -0.50
N PRO A 149 32.53 13.37 0.71
CA PRO A 149 31.80 13.85 1.88
C PRO A 149 31.30 15.29 1.67
N MET A 150 32.09 16.16 1.04
CA MET A 150 31.68 17.53 0.75
C MET A 150 30.47 17.57 -0.21
N GLN A 151 30.48 16.77 -1.28
CA GLN A 151 29.35 16.68 -2.22
C GLN A 151 28.08 16.18 -1.52
N ARG A 152 28.19 15.15 -0.66
CA ARG A 152 27.05 14.65 0.13
C ARG A 152 26.54 15.71 1.11
N LEU A 153 27.43 16.43 1.77
CA LEU A 153 27.07 17.53 2.67
C LEU A 153 26.37 18.67 1.91
N MET A 154 26.83 19.00 0.70
CA MET A 154 26.17 19.97 -0.17
C MET A 154 24.77 19.51 -0.56
N GLN A 155 24.58 18.24 -0.92
CA GLN A 155 23.26 17.69 -1.25
C GLN A 155 22.31 17.71 -0.04
N ALA A 156 22.81 17.33 1.14
CA ALA A 156 22.02 17.33 2.36
C ALA A 156 21.64 18.74 2.82
N THR A 157 22.59 19.68 2.74
CA THR A 157 22.33 21.10 3.02
C THR A 157 21.32 21.69 2.04
N ALA A 158 21.46 21.40 0.74
CA ALA A 158 20.52 21.85 -0.28
C ALA A 158 19.09 21.36 -0.01
N LEU A 159 18.93 20.08 0.33
CA LEU A 159 17.62 19.53 0.70
C LEU A 159 17.07 20.20 1.98
N PHE A 160 17.92 20.43 2.98
CA PHE A 160 17.51 21.09 4.21
C PHE A 160 17.04 22.53 4.00
N VAL A 161 17.75 23.32 3.17
CA VAL A 161 17.34 24.69 2.80
C VAL A 161 15.98 24.69 2.09
N GLU A 162 15.78 23.77 1.14
CA GLU A 162 14.48 23.61 0.46
C GLU A 162 13.35 23.21 1.43
N LEU A 163 13.62 22.34 2.39
CA LEU A 163 12.65 22.01 3.45
C LEU A 163 12.36 23.22 4.35
N GLY A 164 13.35 24.08 4.62
CA GLY A 164 13.15 25.35 5.32
C GLY A 164 12.24 26.31 4.56
N ARG A 165 12.33 26.35 3.23
CA ARG A 165 11.40 27.13 2.38
C ARG A 165 9.96 26.62 2.46
N TRP A 166 9.75 25.37 2.83
CA TRP A 166 8.39 24.86 3.04
C TRP A 166 7.77 25.38 4.35
N GLU A 167 8.56 25.66 5.37
CA GLU A 167 8.07 26.19 6.66
C GLU A 167 7.35 27.54 6.46
N THR A 168 7.90 28.41 5.60
CA THR A 168 7.32 29.73 5.27
C THR A 168 6.18 29.66 4.27
N SER A 169 6.02 28.55 3.56
CA SER A 169 5.01 28.37 2.52
C SER A 169 3.64 28.02 3.11
N SER A 170 2.61 28.79 2.73
CA SER A 170 1.22 28.56 3.17
C SER A 170 0.70 27.17 2.82
N HIS A 171 1.21 26.58 1.73
CA HIS A 171 0.85 25.24 1.26
C HIS A 171 1.22 24.12 2.24
N PHE A 172 2.32 24.29 2.99
CA PHE A 172 2.83 23.26 3.91
C PHE A 172 2.52 23.55 5.38
N LYS A 173 1.80 24.64 5.69
CA LYS A 173 1.47 25.05 7.07
C LYS A 173 0.81 23.93 7.89
N HIS A 174 -0.07 23.14 7.29
CA HIS A 174 -0.71 22.01 7.97
C HIS A 174 0.24 20.85 8.25
N PHE A 175 1.20 20.60 7.35
CA PHE A 175 2.21 19.57 7.53
C PHE A 175 3.17 19.95 8.67
N PHE A 176 3.69 21.19 8.68
CA PHE A 176 4.59 21.64 9.74
C PHE A 176 3.93 21.69 11.11
N ARG A 177 2.64 22.00 11.22
CA ARG A 177 1.93 21.87 12.52
C ARG A 177 2.04 20.47 13.15
N GLU A 178 2.14 19.42 12.34
CA GLU A 178 2.28 18.04 12.82
C GLU A 178 3.74 17.57 12.87
N ALA A 179 4.63 18.16 12.08
CA ALA A 179 6.04 17.77 11.94
C ALA A 179 7.03 18.77 12.58
N ASP A 180 6.55 19.80 13.27
CA ASP A 180 7.37 20.89 13.84
C ASP A 180 8.52 20.38 14.71
N ASN A 181 8.20 19.48 15.65
CA ASN A 181 9.19 18.85 16.53
C ASN A 181 10.24 18.05 15.74
N ASP A 182 9.84 17.37 14.67
CA ASP A 182 10.74 16.57 13.84
C ASP A 182 11.66 17.48 13.01
N PHE A 183 11.12 18.59 12.48
CA PHE A 183 11.91 19.59 11.76
C PHE A 183 12.87 20.34 12.68
N TYR A 184 12.44 20.69 13.90
CA TYR A 184 13.30 21.28 14.92
C TYR A 184 14.44 20.33 15.30
N ALA A 185 14.16 19.03 15.47
CA ALA A 185 15.18 18.03 15.70
C ALA A 185 16.18 17.93 14.52
N LEU A 186 15.68 17.98 13.28
CA LEU A 186 16.50 18.01 12.08
C LEU A 186 17.39 19.25 12.02
N ARG A 187 16.85 20.44 12.34
CA ARG A 187 17.61 21.70 12.42
C ARG A 187 18.72 21.64 13.46
N ARG A 188 18.44 21.12 14.65
CA ARG A 188 19.46 20.92 15.70
C ARG A 188 20.58 20.00 15.25
N ARG A 189 20.25 18.92 14.52
CA ARG A 189 21.26 18.01 13.95
C ARG A 189 22.07 18.67 12.84
N PHE A 190 21.44 19.48 12.00
CA PHE A 190 22.15 20.26 10.99
C PHE A 190 23.15 21.22 11.64
N ASP A 191 22.74 21.96 12.68
CA ASP A 191 23.64 22.86 13.41
C ASP A 191 24.83 22.09 14.03
N GLN A 192 24.58 20.93 14.64
CA GLN A 192 25.64 20.05 15.16
C GLN A 192 26.59 19.57 14.05
N LEU A 193 26.05 19.11 12.93
CA LEU A 193 26.82 18.63 11.77
C LEU A 193 27.67 19.77 11.18
N SER A 194 27.11 20.98 11.10
CA SER A 194 27.78 22.18 10.59
C SER A 194 28.96 22.63 11.45
N ILE A 195 28.98 22.26 12.73
CA ILE A 195 30.10 22.55 13.65
C ILE A 195 31.10 21.39 13.66
N LYS A 196 30.61 20.15 13.67
CA LYS A 196 31.45 18.94 13.76
C LYS A 196 32.28 18.74 12.50
N THR A 197 31.67 18.89 11.31
CA THR A 197 32.31 18.60 10.03
C THR A 197 33.53 19.48 9.75
N PRO A 198 33.45 20.83 9.83
CA PRO A 198 34.64 21.67 9.60
C PRO A 198 35.75 21.42 10.63
N ARG A 199 35.43 21.14 11.90
CA ARG A 199 36.46 20.79 12.91
C ARG A 199 37.19 19.51 12.56
N MET A 200 36.46 18.52 12.08
CA MET A 200 37.01 17.24 11.69
C MET A 200 37.87 17.38 10.43
N PHE A 201 37.41 18.15 9.44
CA PHE A 201 38.19 18.51 8.26
C PHE A 201 39.49 19.26 8.62
N ALA A 202 39.42 20.27 9.48
CA ALA A 202 40.61 20.95 9.99
C ALA A 202 41.55 20.02 10.78
N THR A 203 41.03 18.95 11.39
CA THR A 203 41.85 17.94 12.07
C THR A 203 42.57 17.05 11.06
N ILE A 204 41.89 16.67 9.97
CA ILE A 204 42.49 15.91 8.86
C ILE A 204 43.60 16.73 8.22
N ASP A 205 43.39 18.03 7.96
CA ASP A 205 44.41 18.91 7.41
C ASP A 205 45.64 19.00 8.33
N ARG A 206 45.41 19.20 9.63
CA ARG A 206 46.51 19.27 10.61
C ARG A 206 47.31 17.98 10.67
N ILE A 207 46.66 16.82 10.55
CA ILE A 207 47.36 15.53 10.47
C ILE A 207 48.21 15.48 9.18
N GLY A 208 47.64 15.91 8.05
CA GLY A 208 48.37 16.00 6.78
C GLY A 208 49.58 16.94 6.83
N GLU A 209 49.41 18.14 7.41
CA GLU A 209 50.49 19.11 7.62
C GLU A 209 51.57 18.57 8.55
N MET A 210 51.20 17.92 9.66
CA MET A 210 52.15 17.29 10.58
C MET A 210 52.96 16.20 9.87
N LEU A 211 52.32 15.34 9.07
CA LEU A 211 53.01 14.32 8.28
C LEU A 211 53.97 14.94 7.26
N LEU A 212 53.56 16.04 6.61
CA LEU A 212 54.40 16.75 5.65
C LEU A 212 55.62 17.40 6.33
N VAL A 213 55.42 18.07 7.48
CA VAL A 213 56.51 18.68 8.26
C VAL A 213 57.50 17.62 8.74
N VAL A 214 57.02 16.48 9.25
CA VAL A 214 57.89 15.37 9.67
C VAL A 214 58.68 14.81 8.49
N ARG A 215 58.05 14.68 7.33
CA ARG A 215 58.70 14.23 6.09
C ARG A 215 59.75 15.23 5.57
N THR A 216 59.47 16.53 5.63
CA THR A 216 60.39 17.56 5.12
C THR A 216 61.52 17.91 6.09
N SER A 217 61.35 17.67 7.40
CA SER A 217 62.33 18.06 8.42
C SER A 217 63.64 17.23 8.39
N GLY A 218 63.78 16.25 7.49
CA GLY A 218 65.07 15.64 7.12
C GLY A 218 65.84 14.91 8.22
N GLY A 219 65.28 14.79 9.42
CA GLY A 219 65.86 14.00 10.51
C GLY A 219 65.92 12.53 10.09
N THR A 220 66.99 11.83 10.50
CA THR A 220 67.15 10.37 10.35
C THR A 220 66.16 9.62 11.23
N VAL A 221 64.85 9.86 11.03
CA VAL A 221 63.79 9.06 11.61
C VAL A 221 63.85 7.71 10.93
N ASP A 222 63.93 6.65 11.73
CA ASP A 222 63.91 5.27 11.24
C ASP A 222 62.69 5.07 10.33
N MET A 223 62.91 4.56 9.10
CA MET A 223 61.83 4.34 8.12
C MET A 223 60.67 3.54 8.71
N ARG A 224 60.95 2.58 9.61
CA ARG A 224 59.91 1.78 10.25
C ARG A 224 58.95 2.61 11.10
N ILE A 225 59.47 3.60 11.82
CA ILE A 225 58.66 4.51 12.65
C ILE A 225 57.79 5.38 11.74
N TRP A 226 58.31 5.78 10.57
CA TRP A 226 57.56 6.57 9.61
C TRP A 226 56.43 5.77 8.95
N ASP A 227 56.68 4.54 8.53
CA ASP A 227 55.66 3.65 7.97
C ASP A 227 54.53 3.36 8.98
N ASP A 228 54.88 3.13 10.25
CA ASP A 228 53.91 2.92 11.32
C ASP A 228 53.08 4.19 11.58
N LEU A 229 53.71 5.36 11.61
CA LEU A 229 53.04 6.65 11.82
C LEU A 229 52.09 6.99 10.65
N ASP A 230 52.54 6.80 9.41
CA ASP A 230 51.71 7.00 8.21
C ASP A 230 50.53 6.02 8.21
N GLY A 231 50.75 4.74 8.52
CA GLY A 231 49.70 3.73 8.65
C GLY A 231 48.65 4.09 9.70
N ILE A 232 49.05 4.51 10.89
CA ILE A 232 48.14 4.97 11.95
C ILE A 232 47.38 6.22 11.51
N SER A 233 48.06 7.17 10.89
CA SER A 233 47.47 8.46 10.50
C SER A 233 46.43 8.27 9.40
N ARG A 234 46.72 7.46 8.39
CA ARG A 234 45.75 7.07 7.34
C ARG A 234 44.54 6.37 7.93
N LYS A 235 44.74 5.48 8.91
CA LYS A 235 43.63 4.81 9.61
C LYS A 235 42.75 5.82 10.34
N VAL A 236 43.34 6.72 11.12
CA VAL A 236 42.60 7.76 11.86
C VAL A 236 41.83 8.68 10.90
N VAL A 237 42.48 9.14 9.82
CA VAL A 237 41.82 9.96 8.78
C VAL A 237 40.68 9.19 8.12
N GLY A 238 40.88 7.91 7.78
CA GLY A 238 39.85 7.04 7.21
C GLY A 238 38.65 6.86 8.15
N ASP A 239 38.89 6.65 9.44
CA ASP A 239 37.84 6.55 10.46
C ASP A 239 37.06 7.86 10.59
N LEU A 240 37.75 9.01 10.63
CA LEU A 240 37.11 10.34 10.66
C LEU A 240 36.25 10.60 9.42
N ILE A 241 36.75 10.31 8.22
CA ILE A 241 35.99 10.46 6.97
C ILE A 241 34.77 9.54 6.96
N THR A 242 34.92 8.30 7.44
CA THR A 242 33.83 7.33 7.51
C THR A 242 32.73 7.80 8.47
N ASP A 243 33.12 8.28 9.66
CA ASP A 243 32.20 8.84 10.65
C ASP A 243 31.47 10.07 10.10
N ALA A 244 32.17 10.95 9.39
CA ALA A 244 31.55 12.10 8.71
C ALA A 244 30.52 11.66 7.68
N CYS A 245 30.89 10.72 6.81
CA CYS A 245 30.03 10.23 5.75
C CYS A 245 28.77 9.58 6.34
N LYS A 246 28.91 8.88 7.48
CA LYS A 246 27.81 8.28 8.21
C LYS A 246 26.89 9.34 8.82
N ASP A 247 27.43 10.33 9.52
CA ASP A 247 26.63 11.41 10.11
C ASP A 247 25.88 12.22 9.03
N ILE A 248 26.55 12.51 7.91
CA ILE A 248 25.94 13.19 6.75
C ILE A 248 24.84 12.31 6.13
N ALA A 249 25.07 11.00 5.98
CA ALA A 249 24.08 10.08 5.45
C ALA A 249 22.86 9.95 6.36
N ASP A 250 23.06 9.80 7.67
CA ASP A 250 21.98 9.72 8.66
C ASP A 250 21.14 11.02 8.67
N PHE A 251 21.79 12.18 8.58
CA PHE A 251 21.10 13.46 8.42
C PHE A 251 20.32 13.54 7.11
N TYR A 252 20.91 13.11 6.00
CA TYR A 252 20.28 13.10 4.68
C TYR A 252 19.06 12.17 4.63
N ASP A 253 19.14 10.99 5.25
CA ASP A 253 18.05 10.02 5.35
C ASP A 253 16.86 10.60 6.13
N GLU A 254 17.12 11.31 7.23
CA GLU A 254 16.07 12.00 8.00
C GLU A 254 15.43 13.15 7.23
N ALA A 255 16.23 13.93 6.49
CA ALA A 255 15.73 14.97 5.60
C ALA A 255 14.87 14.38 4.46
N CYS A 256 15.31 13.27 3.86
CA CYS A 256 14.55 12.53 2.84
C CYS A 256 13.24 11.98 3.40
N LEU A 257 13.23 11.47 4.65
CA LEU A 257 12.01 11.04 5.33
C LEU A 257 11.04 12.21 5.55
N LEU A 258 11.55 13.37 5.97
CA LEU A 258 10.72 14.56 6.15
C LEU A 258 10.13 15.06 4.82
N ALA A 259 10.95 15.08 3.76
CA ALA A 259 10.51 15.39 2.40
C ALA A 259 9.43 14.41 1.92
N ALA A 260 9.61 13.11 2.15
CA ALA A 260 8.64 12.07 1.82
C ALA A 260 7.31 12.28 2.55
N ARG A 261 7.34 12.60 3.86
CA ARG A 261 6.15 12.90 4.66
C ARG A 261 5.44 14.17 4.19
N GLY A 262 6.18 15.22 3.87
CA GLY A 262 5.62 16.46 3.31
C GLY A 262 4.97 16.22 1.95
N ALA A 263 5.62 15.47 1.06
CA ALA A 263 5.06 15.09 -0.24
C ALA A 263 3.79 14.23 -0.10
N LEU A 264 3.78 13.25 0.81
CA LEU A 264 2.63 12.36 1.02
C LEU A 264 1.41 13.06 1.64
N SER A 265 1.65 13.98 2.58
CA SER A 265 0.59 14.71 3.27
C SER A 265 -0.05 15.80 2.41
N THR A 266 0.75 16.51 1.61
CA THR A 266 0.26 17.65 0.82
C THR A 266 -0.27 17.26 -0.56
N GLN A 267 0.18 16.17 -1.15
CA GLN A 267 -0.20 15.78 -2.51
C GLN A 267 -0.96 14.45 -2.53
N SER A 268 -2.18 14.48 -3.07
CA SER A 268 -3.06 13.30 -3.16
C SER A 268 -2.67 12.35 -4.29
N THR A 269 -2.14 12.87 -5.40
CA THR A 269 -1.83 12.07 -6.59
C THR A 269 -0.34 11.74 -6.69
N GLY A 270 -0.03 10.59 -7.30
CA GLY A 270 1.36 10.22 -7.60
C GLY A 270 2.06 11.20 -8.53
N LYS A 271 1.37 11.72 -9.55
CA LYS A 271 1.93 12.69 -10.49
C LYS A 271 2.24 14.04 -9.83
N SER A 272 1.36 14.51 -8.95
CA SER A 272 1.62 15.75 -8.21
C SER A 272 2.78 15.59 -7.23
N ARG A 273 2.88 14.42 -6.56
CA ARG A 273 4.06 14.08 -5.74
C ARG A 273 5.34 14.06 -6.55
N GLU A 274 5.33 13.43 -7.71
CA GLU A 274 6.46 13.39 -8.63
C GLU A 274 6.89 14.80 -9.05
N LYS A 275 5.94 15.65 -9.43
CA LYS A 275 6.21 17.05 -9.78
C LYS A 275 6.83 17.82 -8.61
N LEU A 276 6.31 17.63 -7.39
CA LEU A 276 6.81 18.27 -6.18
C LEU A 276 8.23 17.81 -5.83
N LEU A 277 8.50 16.50 -5.88
CA LEU A 277 9.82 15.93 -5.61
C LEU A 277 10.85 16.32 -6.68
N ARG A 278 10.43 16.41 -7.96
CA ARG A 278 11.26 16.99 -9.02
C ARG A 278 11.56 18.46 -8.79
N GLY A 279 10.59 19.21 -8.26
CA GLY A 279 10.78 20.60 -7.84
C GLY A 279 11.85 20.77 -6.76
N LEU A 280 12.01 19.79 -5.87
CA LEU A 280 13.10 19.75 -4.88
C LEU A 280 14.47 19.40 -5.49
N GLY A 281 14.51 18.84 -6.70
CA GLY A 281 15.73 18.37 -7.35
C GLY A 281 15.89 16.84 -7.44
N PHE A 282 14.91 16.04 -7.04
CA PHE A 282 14.98 14.58 -7.20
C PHE A 282 14.60 14.12 -8.61
N GLU A 283 15.40 13.24 -9.20
CA GLU A 283 15.05 12.47 -10.40
C GLU A 283 14.12 11.29 -10.04
N TYR A 284 12.93 11.61 -9.51
CA TYR A 284 11.92 10.62 -9.13
C TYR A 284 10.94 10.38 -10.28
N VAL A 285 10.59 9.11 -10.52
CA VAL A 285 9.57 8.68 -11.48
C VAL A 285 8.50 7.90 -10.73
N TYR A 286 7.28 8.42 -10.68
CA TYR A 286 6.21 7.73 -10.01
C TYR A 286 5.70 6.56 -10.86
N VAL A 287 5.99 5.34 -10.42
CA VAL A 287 5.38 4.14 -10.98
C VAL A 287 4.12 3.81 -10.19
N LYS A 288 2.94 3.95 -10.81
CA LYS A 288 1.66 3.59 -10.18
C LYS A 288 1.58 2.08 -10.00
N LYS A 289 1.99 1.58 -8.83
CA LYS A 289 1.77 0.19 -8.43
C LYS A 289 0.34 0.03 -7.89
N PRO A 290 -0.55 -0.73 -8.55
CA PRO A 290 -1.85 -1.04 -7.99
C PRO A 290 -1.69 -1.82 -6.68
N THR A 291 -2.53 -1.56 -5.68
CA THR A 291 -2.53 -2.33 -4.43
C THR A 291 -3.45 -3.54 -4.57
N ALA A 292 -3.12 -4.66 -3.94
CA ALA A 292 -3.99 -5.85 -3.92
C ALA A 292 -5.44 -5.52 -3.52
N TYR A 293 -5.62 -4.74 -2.46
CA TYR A 293 -6.94 -4.27 -2.03
C TYR A 293 -7.61 -3.35 -3.06
N GLY A 294 -6.84 -2.48 -3.74
CA GLY A 294 -7.39 -1.65 -4.82
C GLY A 294 -7.86 -2.47 -6.01
N ILE A 295 -7.16 -3.56 -6.34
CA ILE A 295 -7.56 -4.51 -7.39
C ILE A 295 -8.84 -5.23 -6.98
N LEU A 296 -8.90 -5.76 -5.76
CA LEU A 296 -10.08 -6.44 -5.22
C LEU A 296 -11.28 -5.50 -5.11
N ALA A 297 -11.08 -4.27 -4.64
CA ALA A 297 -12.14 -3.27 -4.55
C ALA A 297 -12.67 -2.89 -5.95
N LYS A 298 -11.78 -2.74 -6.94
CA LYS A 298 -12.18 -2.51 -8.32
C LYS A 298 -12.99 -3.70 -8.87
N ALA A 299 -12.53 -4.93 -8.65
CA ALA A 299 -13.23 -6.14 -9.07
C ALA A 299 -14.61 -6.24 -8.40
N ALA A 300 -14.68 -6.03 -7.09
CA ALA A 300 -15.91 -6.04 -6.32
C ALA A 300 -16.90 -4.97 -6.78
N ALA A 301 -16.44 -3.74 -7.05
CA ALA A 301 -17.29 -2.66 -7.55
C ALA A 301 -17.84 -2.97 -8.96
N LEU A 302 -16.98 -3.45 -9.87
CA LEU A 302 -17.41 -3.87 -11.22
C LEU A 302 -18.42 -5.02 -11.15
N LEU A 303 -18.19 -5.99 -10.25
CA LEU A 303 -19.12 -7.10 -10.02
C LEU A 303 -20.44 -6.63 -9.44
N TYR A 304 -20.40 -5.83 -8.39
CA TYR A 304 -21.61 -5.35 -7.72
C TYR A 304 -22.50 -4.56 -8.67
N ILE A 305 -21.93 -3.58 -9.38
CA ILE A 305 -22.65 -2.77 -10.37
C ILE A 305 -23.13 -3.65 -11.53
N GLY A 306 -22.26 -4.54 -12.01
CA GLY A 306 -22.56 -5.44 -13.12
C GLY A 306 -23.74 -6.37 -12.85
N ILE A 307 -23.71 -7.02 -11.69
CA ILE A 307 -24.78 -7.92 -11.24
C ILE A 307 -26.06 -7.10 -11.05
N TRP A 308 -26.01 -5.91 -10.44
CA TRP A 308 -27.19 -5.04 -10.37
C TRP A 308 -27.80 -4.73 -11.74
N ILE A 309 -26.98 -4.42 -12.75
CA ILE A 309 -27.46 -4.15 -14.11
C ILE A 309 -28.17 -5.39 -14.67
N ILE A 310 -27.65 -6.61 -14.45
CA ILE A 310 -28.33 -7.85 -14.88
C ILE A 310 -29.70 -7.97 -14.23
N PHE A 311 -29.77 -7.80 -12.90
CA PHE A 311 -31.02 -7.92 -12.15
C PHE A 311 -32.05 -6.86 -12.55
N LEU A 312 -31.61 -5.66 -12.95
CA LEU A 312 -32.47 -4.59 -13.45
C LEU A 312 -32.92 -4.83 -14.90
N ALA A 313 -32.04 -5.39 -15.74
CA ALA A 313 -32.34 -5.65 -17.14
C ALA A 313 -33.19 -6.92 -17.36
N LEU A 314 -33.16 -7.86 -16.42
CA LEU A 314 -33.84 -9.15 -16.50
C LEU A 314 -34.69 -9.44 -15.23
N PRO A 315 -35.68 -8.60 -14.89
CA PRO A 315 -36.47 -8.73 -13.67
C PRO A 315 -37.31 -10.03 -13.61
N ASP A 316 -37.82 -10.47 -14.77
CA ASP A 316 -38.75 -11.61 -14.87
C ASP A 316 -38.11 -12.98 -14.62
N GLN A 317 -36.76 -13.05 -14.57
CA GLN A 317 -36.04 -14.32 -14.41
C GLN A 317 -35.90 -14.77 -12.95
N ILE A 318 -36.31 -13.92 -12.01
CA ILE A 318 -36.14 -14.15 -10.58
C ILE A 318 -37.49 -13.89 -9.91
N ALA A 319 -38.52 -14.62 -10.35
CA ALA A 319 -39.71 -14.77 -9.52
C ALA A 319 -39.22 -15.27 -8.16
N LEU A 320 -39.40 -14.46 -7.11
CA LEU A 320 -39.12 -14.89 -5.75
C LEU A 320 -40.08 -16.04 -5.47
N GLU A 321 -39.57 -17.27 -5.53
CA GLU A 321 -40.28 -18.39 -4.92
C GLU A 321 -40.51 -18.04 -3.43
N ASN A 322 -41.65 -18.47 -2.89
CA ASN A 322 -41.99 -18.22 -1.50
C ASN A 322 -40.84 -18.72 -0.59
N GLY A 323 -40.11 -17.79 0.03
CA GLY A 323 -38.93 -18.10 0.87
C GLY A 323 -37.57 -17.69 0.28
N ASP A 324 -37.52 -17.05 -0.88
CA ASP A 324 -36.26 -16.58 -1.47
C ASP A 324 -35.75 -15.28 -0.83
N ILE A 325 -34.43 -15.10 -0.83
CA ILE A 325 -33.77 -13.91 -0.27
C ILE A 325 -33.97 -12.70 -1.19
N SER A 326 -33.98 -11.50 -0.60
CA SER A 326 -34.12 -10.25 -1.36
C SER A 326 -33.06 -10.14 -2.47
N ILE A 327 -33.42 -9.47 -3.58
CA ILE A 327 -32.50 -9.25 -4.70
C ILE A 327 -31.18 -8.63 -4.22
N GLY A 328 -31.24 -7.62 -3.35
CA GLY A 328 -30.05 -6.99 -2.78
C GLY A 328 -29.15 -7.97 -2.01
N ALA A 329 -29.74 -8.93 -1.30
CA ALA A 329 -28.98 -9.98 -0.62
C ALA A 329 -28.31 -10.95 -1.62
N LYS A 330 -29.01 -11.35 -2.69
CA LYS A 330 -28.44 -12.18 -3.76
C LYS A 330 -27.25 -11.50 -4.44
N VAL A 331 -27.42 -10.24 -4.85
CA VAL A 331 -26.37 -9.44 -5.49
C VAL A 331 -25.14 -9.35 -4.59
N SER A 332 -25.36 -9.04 -3.31
CA SER A 332 -24.28 -8.93 -2.32
C SER A 332 -23.56 -10.26 -2.12
N MET A 333 -24.31 -11.36 -1.97
CA MET A 333 -23.74 -12.69 -1.78
C MET A 333 -22.93 -13.16 -3.00
N ILE A 334 -23.44 -13.01 -4.23
CA ILE A 334 -22.70 -13.37 -5.45
C ILE A 334 -21.42 -12.53 -5.54
N THR A 335 -21.52 -11.23 -5.28
CA THR A 335 -20.35 -10.32 -5.28
C THR A 335 -19.30 -10.78 -4.27
N VAL A 336 -19.71 -11.16 -3.06
CA VAL A 336 -18.80 -11.65 -2.01
C VAL A 336 -18.14 -12.96 -2.44
N ILE A 337 -18.89 -13.94 -2.97
CA ILE A 337 -18.35 -15.22 -3.43
C ILE A 337 -17.29 -15.02 -4.52
N VAL A 338 -17.62 -14.25 -5.56
CA VAL A 338 -16.70 -14.05 -6.69
C VAL A 338 -15.49 -13.21 -6.26
N THR A 339 -15.70 -12.16 -5.47
CA THR A 339 -14.58 -11.37 -4.92
C THR A 339 -13.69 -12.22 -4.01
N GLY A 340 -14.26 -13.15 -3.25
CA GLY A 340 -13.52 -14.14 -2.47
C GLY A 340 -12.64 -15.03 -3.33
N ALA A 341 -13.15 -15.51 -4.47
CA ALA A 341 -12.37 -16.29 -5.44
C ALA A 341 -11.17 -15.48 -6.00
N PHE A 342 -11.37 -14.19 -6.31
CA PHE A 342 -10.26 -13.29 -6.66
C PHE A 342 -9.29 -13.10 -5.49
N ALA A 343 -9.81 -12.90 -4.28
CA ALA A 343 -9.01 -12.64 -3.07
C ALA A 343 -8.05 -13.79 -2.77
N VAL A 344 -8.54 -15.04 -2.81
CA VAL A 344 -7.72 -16.26 -2.64
C VAL A 344 -6.51 -16.21 -3.58
N THR A 345 -6.73 -15.88 -4.84
CA THR A 345 -5.67 -15.83 -5.86
C THR A 345 -4.72 -14.64 -5.65
N VAL A 346 -5.26 -13.45 -5.44
CA VAL A 346 -4.50 -12.20 -5.28
C VAL A 346 -3.61 -12.23 -4.04
N PHE A 347 -4.16 -12.65 -2.90
CA PHE A 347 -3.39 -12.73 -1.66
C PHE A 347 -2.33 -13.81 -1.73
N ALA A 348 -2.65 -14.95 -2.35
CA ALA A 348 -1.70 -16.03 -2.47
C ALA A 348 -0.49 -15.68 -3.33
N LYS A 349 -0.75 -15.09 -4.50
CA LYS A 349 0.29 -14.56 -5.38
C LYS A 349 1.19 -13.56 -4.66
N ARG A 350 0.67 -12.81 -3.67
CA ARG A 350 1.39 -11.76 -2.95
C ARG A 350 2.26 -12.25 -1.81
N HIS A 351 1.77 -13.19 -1.04
CA HIS A 351 2.43 -13.58 0.20
C HIS A 351 3.32 -14.82 0.03
N TRP A 352 3.08 -15.63 -1.01
CA TRP A 352 3.76 -16.90 -1.14
C TRP A 352 4.57 -17.02 -2.42
N GLY A 353 5.87 -17.28 -2.25
CA GLY A 353 6.81 -17.48 -3.36
C GLY A 353 6.44 -18.66 -4.27
N PHE A 354 5.75 -19.69 -3.76
CA PHE A 354 5.30 -20.83 -4.59
C PHE A 354 4.27 -20.41 -5.65
N ALA A 355 3.53 -19.31 -5.42
CA ALA A 355 2.58 -18.76 -6.38
C ALA A 355 3.27 -17.87 -7.44
N THR A 356 4.54 -17.51 -7.22
CA THR A 356 5.39 -16.77 -8.17
C THR A 356 6.37 -17.72 -8.85
N SER A 357 6.00 -18.20 -10.02
CA SER A 357 6.86 -19.08 -10.84
C SER A 357 7.81 -18.33 -11.79
N GLY A 358 7.98 -17.01 -11.57
CA GLY A 358 8.61 -16.09 -12.53
C GLY A 358 10.00 -16.49 -13.01
N LEU A 359 10.79 -17.19 -12.18
CA LEU A 359 12.13 -17.66 -12.52
C LEU A 359 12.15 -18.94 -13.38
N ALA A 360 11.18 -19.84 -13.19
CA ALA A 360 11.16 -21.16 -13.86
C ALA A 360 10.27 -21.20 -15.11
N ASN A 361 9.49 -20.14 -15.39
CA ASN A 361 8.52 -20.07 -16.50
C ASN A 361 7.50 -21.21 -16.53
N ARG A 362 7.25 -21.86 -15.39
CA ARG A 362 6.37 -23.03 -15.26
C ARG A 362 5.12 -22.67 -14.48
N THR A 363 3.96 -23.16 -14.89
CA THR A 363 2.73 -22.90 -14.15
C THR A 363 2.69 -23.73 -12.87
N PRO A 364 2.54 -23.11 -11.68
CA PRO A 364 2.49 -23.86 -10.43
C PRO A 364 1.12 -24.55 -10.29
N ILE A 365 1.00 -25.80 -10.75
CA ILE A 365 -0.27 -26.54 -10.77
C ILE A 365 -0.90 -26.63 -9.37
N GLY A 366 -0.08 -26.87 -8.34
CA GLY A 366 -0.55 -26.91 -6.95
C GLY A 366 -1.18 -25.59 -6.49
N PHE A 367 -0.68 -24.44 -6.95
CA PHE A 367 -1.30 -23.14 -6.66
C PHE A 367 -2.66 -23.00 -7.35
N LEU A 368 -2.78 -23.42 -8.61
CA LEU A 368 -4.05 -23.36 -9.35
C LEU A 368 -5.12 -24.23 -8.68
N VAL A 369 -4.80 -25.49 -8.38
CA VAL A 369 -5.71 -26.43 -7.72
C VAL A 369 -6.07 -25.94 -6.32
N GLY A 370 -5.08 -25.51 -5.53
CA GLY A 370 -5.30 -24.98 -4.19
C GLY A 370 -6.21 -23.74 -4.19
N ALA A 371 -6.00 -22.81 -5.13
CA ALA A 371 -6.87 -21.64 -5.26
C ALA A 371 -8.32 -22.02 -5.59
N GLY A 372 -8.51 -23.01 -6.47
CA GLY A 372 -9.83 -23.55 -6.82
C GLY A 372 -10.56 -24.18 -5.63
N ILE A 373 -9.86 -25.02 -4.85
CA ILE A 373 -10.41 -25.67 -3.64
C ILE A 373 -10.77 -24.62 -2.59
N CYS A 374 -9.87 -23.68 -2.29
CA CYS A 374 -10.12 -22.62 -1.32
C CYS A 374 -11.31 -21.74 -1.73
N ALA A 375 -11.47 -21.42 -3.02
CA ALA A 375 -12.62 -20.67 -3.52
C ALA A 375 -13.94 -21.44 -3.37
N ALA A 376 -13.93 -22.75 -3.64
CA ALA A 376 -15.11 -23.62 -3.44
C ALA A 376 -15.53 -23.64 -1.97
N LEU A 377 -14.59 -23.90 -1.07
CA LEU A 377 -14.84 -23.93 0.38
C LEU A 377 -15.37 -22.58 0.88
N PHE A 378 -14.78 -21.47 0.40
CA PHE A 378 -15.26 -20.14 0.73
C PHE A 378 -16.70 -19.91 0.24
N SER A 379 -17.02 -20.35 -0.99
CA SER A 379 -18.38 -20.26 -1.53
C SER A 379 -19.41 -21.06 -0.71
N VAL A 380 -19.04 -22.27 -0.28
CA VAL A 380 -19.87 -23.10 0.62
C VAL A 380 -20.15 -22.37 1.92
N LEU A 381 -19.11 -21.82 2.57
CA LEU A 381 -19.26 -21.07 3.82
C LEU A 381 -20.18 -19.84 3.67
N VAL A 382 -20.02 -19.07 2.59
CA VAL A 382 -20.86 -17.89 2.34
C VAL A 382 -22.33 -18.30 2.10
N ASN A 383 -22.59 -19.38 1.36
CA ASN A 383 -23.96 -19.87 1.16
C ASN A 383 -24.59 -20.34 2.49
N LEU A 384 -23.87 -21.12 3.29
CA LEU A 384 -24.33 -21.58 4.61
C LEU A 384 -24.62 -20.39 5.54
N ALA A 385 -23.70 -19.44 5.64
CA ALA A 385 -23.86 -18.26 6.49
C ALA A 385 -25.04 -17.39 6.04
N THR A 386 -25.18 -17.15 4.73
CA THR A 386 -26.28 -16.36 4.17
C THR A 386 -27.64 -17.02 4.44
N GLY A 387 -27.74 -18.33 4.26
CA GLY A 387 -28.96 -19.08 4.56
C GLY A 387 -29.31 -19.08 6.05
N ALA A 388 -28.31 -19.26 6.92
CA ALA A 388 -28.49 -19.22 8.37
C ALA A 388 -28.99 -17.86 8.87
N ILE A 389 -28.44 -16.78 8.31
CA ILE A 389 -28.76 -15.41 8.73
C ILE A 389 -30.09 -14.92 8.15
N LEU A 390 -30.35 -15.17 6.86
CA LEU A 390 -31.47 -14.55 6.14
C LEU A 390 -32.73 -15.41 6.10
N ILE A 391 -32.61 -16.74 6.06
CA ILE A 391 -33.76 -17.65 5.93
C ILE A 391 -34.16 -18.23 7.29
N GLY A 392 -33.19 -18.48 8.17
CA GLY A 392 -33.45 -18.81 9.58
C GLY A 392 -32.78 -20.11 10.04
N GLY A 393 -31.54 -19.99 10.55
CA GLY A 393 -30.83 -21.09 11.23
C GLY A 393 -30.36 -22.20 10.29
N TRP A 394 -30.19 -23.41 10.83
CA TRP A 394 -29.54 -24.51 10.12
C TRP A 394 -30.33 -25.03 8.90
N SER A 395 -31.66 -25.04 8.97
CA SER A 395 -32.53 -25.41 7.84
C SER A 395 -32.36 -24.43 6.68
N GLY A 396 -32.31 -23.12 6.97
CA GLY A 396 -32.01 -22.08 5.98
C GLY A 396 -30.62 -22.22 5.36
N ALA A 397 -29.62 -22.61 6.15
CA ALA A 397 -28.26 -22.86 5.69
C ALA A 397 -28.18 -23.99 4.65
N ILE A 398 -28.78 -25.15 4.97
CA ILE A 398 -28.82 -26.31 4.06
C ILE A 398 -29.61 -25.96 2.80
N LEU A 399 -30.81 -25.39 2.94
CA LEU A 399 -31.63 -25.00 1.80
C LEU A 399 -30.85 -24.09 0.84
N ARG A 400 -30.15 -23.09 1.40
CA ARG A 400 -29.33 -22.18 0.59
C ARG A 400 -28.15 -22.87 -0.06
N LEU A 401 -27.48 -23.79 0.63
CA LEU A 401 -26.36 -24.56 0.05
C LEU A 401 -26.83 -25.44 -1.10
N THR A 402 -27.96 -26.17 -0.94
CA THR A 402 -28.56 -26.97 -2.01
C THR A 402 -28.91 -26.12 -3.22
N ASN A 403 -29.45 -24.92 -2.99
CA ASN A 403 -29.76 -23.96 -4.04
C ASN A 403 -28.51 -23.32 -4.68
N GLY A 404 -27.39 -23.26 -3.96
CA GLY A 404 -26.11 -22.75 -4.44
C GLY A 404 -25.25 -23.82 -5.13
N LEU A 405 -25.53 -25.11 -4.92
CA LEU A 405 -24.72 -26.24 -5.39
C LEU A 405 -24.40 -26.18 -6.90
N PRO A 406 -25.35 -25.88 -7.80
CA PRO A 406 -25.09 -25.80 -9.25
C PRO A 406 -24.14 -24.68 -9.67
N TYR A 407 -23.75 -23.79 -8.74
CA TYR A 407 -22.89 -22.64 -9.03
C TYR A 407 -21.53 -22.72 -8.35
N LEU A 408 -21.28 -23.75 -7.52
CA LEU A 408 -20.02 -23.85 -6.78
C LEU A 408 -18.80 -23.95 -7.70
N HIS A 409 -18.91 -24.69 -8.81
CA HIS A 409 -17.83 -24.84 -9.78
C HIS A 409 -17.43 -23.52 -10.43
N ALA A 410 -18.34 -22.55 -10.55
CA ALA A 410 -18.04 -21.25 -11.15
C ALA A 410 -17.02 -20.47 -10.29
N SER A 411 -17.11 -20.58 -8.96
CA SER A 411 -16.13 -19.98 -8.04
C SER A 411 -14.74 -20.63 -8.19
N THR A 412 -14.69 -21.96 -8.30
CA THR A 412 -13.48 -22.74 -8.55
C THR A 412 -12.84 -22.37 -9.89
N ALA A 413 -13.63 -22.39 -10.96
CA ALA A 413 -13.18 -22.05 -12.31
C ALA A 413 -12.63 -20.62 -12.37
N THR A 414 -13.31 -19.66 -11.72
CA THR A 414 -12.83 -18.28 -11.62
C THR A 414 -11.47 -18.20 -10.93
N ALA A 415 -11.32 -18.82 -9.75
CA ALA A 415 -10.04 -18.79 -9.03
C ALA A 415 -8.91 -19.47 -9.82
N VAL A 416 -9.16 -20.64 -10.42
CA VAL A 416 -8.17 -21.38 -11.22
C VAL A 416 -7.73 -20.57 -12.43
N VAL A 417 -8.68 -19.99 -13.18
CA VAL A 417 -8.38 -19.23 -14.40
C VAL A 417 -7.65 -17.94 -14.06
N VAL A 418 -8.07 -17.22 -13.02
CA VAL A 418 -7.36 -16.02 -12.56
C VAL A 418 -5.96 -16.41 -12.08
N ALA A 419 -5.79 -17.50 -11.31
CA ALA A 419 -4.50 -17.99 -10.85
C ALA A 419 -3.56 -18.36 -12.01
N TRP A 420 -4.11 -18.85 -13.10
CA TRP A 420 -3.40 -19.14 -14.34
C TRP A 420 -3.01 -17.86 -15.11
N LEU A 421 -3.90 -16.87 -15.19
CA LEU A 421 -3.71 -15.60 -15.92
C LEU A 421 -2.71 -14.65 -15.25
N VAL A 422 -2.65 -14.65 -13.91
CA VAL A 422 -1.75 -13.77 -13.13
C VAL A 422 -0.29 -14.24 -13.12
N GLN A 423 0.05 -15.31 -13.84
CA GLN A 423 1.44 -15.78 -13.92
C GLN A 423 2.27 -14.88 -14.85
N ASP A 424 3.49 -14.55 -14.44
CA ASP A 424 4.34 -13.53 -15.07
C ASP A 424 4.92 -13.98 -16.43
N HIS A 425 4.88 -15.28 -16.72
CA HIS A 425 5.26 -15.83 -18.03
C HIS A 425 4.13 -15.81 -19.05
N ARG A 426 2.90 -15.50 -18.64
CA ARG A 426 1.77 -15.41 -19.57
C ARG A 426 1.98 -14.26 -20.52
N TRP A 427 1.90 -14.59 -21.81
CA TRP A 427 1.99 -13.62 -22.88
C TRP A 427 3.33 -12.88 -22.95
N ARG A 428 4.43 -13.45 -22.44
CA ARG A 428 5.77 -12.83 -22.52
C ARG A 428 6.19 -12.44 -23.94
N GLY A 429 5.78 -13.21 -24.95
CA GLY A 429 6.02 -12.87 -26.35
C GLY A 429 5.15 -11.73 -26.90
N THR A 430 4.27 -11.13 -26.09
CA THR A 430 3.35 -10.07 -26.51
C THR A 430 3.85 -8.72 -26.00
N VAL A 431 4.39 -7.90 -26.89
CA VAL A 431 4.94 -6.57 -26.55
C VAL A 431 3.83 -5.59 -26.16
N SER A 432 2.65 -5.69 -26.78
CA SER A 432 1.53 -4.78 -26.53
C SER A 432 0.73 -5.15 -25.28
N GLU A 433 0.69 -4.23 -24.31
CA GLU A 433 -0.12 -4.37 -23.09
C GLU A 433 -1.62 -4.52 -23.41
N ARG A 434 -2.13 -3.81 -24.42
CA ARG A 434 -3.54 -3.90 -24.83
C ARG A 434 -3.89 -5.30 -25.31
N LEU A 435 -3.05 -5.88 -26.17
CA LEU A 435 -3.29 -7.22 -26.70
C LEU A 435 -3.23 -8.27 -25.59
N ARG A 436 -2.32 -8.10 -24.63
CA ARG A 436 -2.25 -8.96 -23.43
C ARG A 436 -3.55 -8.92 -22.62
N ARG A 437 -4.08 -7.72 -22.35
CA ARG A 437 -5.37 -7.55 -21.66
C ARG A 437 -6.55 -8.13 -22.43
N LEU A 438 -6.59 -8.00 -23.76
CA LEU A 438 -7.64 -8.60 -24.60
C LEU A 438 -7.61 -10.13 -24.54
N ARG A 439 -6.41 -10.74 -24.49
CA ARG A 439 -6.25 -12.19 -24.32
C ARG A 439 -6.70 -12.66 -22.95
N ASP A 440 -6.34 -11.94 -21.89
CA ASP A 440 -6.84 -12.25 -20.54
C ASP A 440 -8.38 -12.13 -20.46
N ALA A 441 -8.95 -11.11 -21.11
CA ALA A 441 -10.39 -10.90 -21.23
C ALA A 441 -11.09 -12.06 -21.94
N ALA A 442 -10.55 -12.50 -23.09
CA ALA A 442 -11.10 -13.62 -23.85
C ALA A 442 -11.08 -14.92 -23.04
N VAL A 443 -9.98 -15.23 -22.35
CA VAL A 443 -9.85 -16.45 -21.54
C VAL A 443 -10.81 -16.45 -20.36
N LEU A 444 -10.87 -15.36 -19.58
CA LEU A 444 -11.76 -15.29 -18.42
C LEU A 444 -13.24 -15.24 -18.85
N GLY A 445 -13.56 -14.50 -19.91
CA GLY A 445 -14.90 -14.48 -20.50
C GLY A 445 -15.36 -15.86 -20.96
N SER A 446 -14.50 -16.59 -21.67
CA SER A 446 -14.81 -17.96 -22.13
C SER A 446 -15.01 -18.92 -20.96
N ALA A 447 -14.21 -18.80 -19.91
CA ALA A 447 -14.36 -19.62 -18.71
C ALA A 447 -15.68 -19.37 -17.99
N TRP A 448 -16.12 -18.12 -17.92
CA TRP A 448 -17.41 -17.75 -17.31
C TRP A 448 -18.58 -18.19 -18.17
N PHE A 449 -18.49 -18.02 -19.49
CA PHE A 449 -19.48 -18.54 -20.45
C PHE A 449 -19.68 -20.05 -20.26
N LEU A 450 -18.60 -20.82 -20.24
CA LEU A 450 -18.66 -22.27 -20.06
C LEU A 450 -19.17 -22.65 -18.66
N SER A 451 -18.75 -21.92 -17.63
CA SER A 451 -19.23 -22.14 -16.25
C SER A 451 -20.75 -21.93 -16.16
N SER A 452 -21.29 -20.91 -16.83
CA SER A 452 -22.73 -20.66 -16.89
C SER A 452 -23.49 -21.77 -17.59
N ILE A 453 -22.98 -22.31 -18.72
CA ILE A 453 -23.58 -23.47 -19.39
C ILE A 453 -23.61 -24.69 -18.46
N VAL A 454 -22.50 -24.97 -17.79
CA VAL A 454 -22.42 -26.07 -16.81
C VAL A 454 -23.39 -25.85 -15.66
N SER A 455 -23.54 -24.62 -15.16
CA SER A 455 -24.55 -24.30 -14.14
C SER A 455 -25.97 -24.56 -14.63
N SER A 456 -26.33 -24.12 -15.83
CA SER A 456 -27.65 -24.40 -16.42
C SER A 456 -27.91 -25.90 -16.56
N PHE A 457 -26.90 -26.66 -17.00
CA PHE A 457 -26.99 -28.12 -17.10
C PHE A 457 -27.14 -28.80 -15.73
N LEU A 458 -26.39 -28.36 -14.72
CA LEU A 458 -26.50 -28.88 -13.36
C LEU A 458 -27.84 -28.54 -12.71
N ILE A 459 -28.42 -27.37 -12.97
CA ILE A 459 -29.76 -27.01 -12.51
C ILE A 459 -30.78 -27.99 -13.09
N TYR A 460 -30.71 -28.26 -14.39
CA TYR A 460 -31.58 -29.24 -15.05
C TYR A 460 -31.44 -30.65 -14.42
N LEU A 461 -30.21 -31.11 -14.18
CA LEU A 461 -29.97 -32.42 -13.59
C LEU A 461 -30.41 -32.54 -12.13
N ILE A 462 -30.16 -31.52 -11.31
CA ILE A 462 -30.37 -31.57 -9.86
C ILE A 462 -31.83 -31.26 -9.50
N ARG A 463 -32.47 -30.33 -10.21
CA ARG A 463 -33.81 -29.85 -9.87
C ARG A 463 -34.92 -30.38 -10.78
N HIS A 464 -34.55 -31.03 -11.88
CA HIS A 464 -35.50 -31.42 -12.93
C HIS A 464 -36.32 -30.25 -13.50
N GLU A 465 -35.83 -29.01 -13.32
CA GLU A 465 -36.41 -27.81 -13.90
C GLU A 465 -35.87 -27.64 -15.33
N HIS A 466 -36.77 -27.57 -16.31
CA HIS A 466 -36.37 -27.25 -17.67
C HIS A 466 -35.81 -25.82 -17.71
N PRO A 467 -34.53 -25.62 -18.07
CA PRO A 467 -33.96 -24.30 -18.09
C PRO A 467 -34.69 -23.50 -19.15
N THR A 468 -35.15 -22.30 -18.78
CA THR A 468 -35.79 -21.41 -19.74
C THR A 468 -34.80 -21.10 -20.86
N LEU A 469 -35.27 -20.98 -22.10
CA LEU A 469 -34.42 -20.62 -23.25
C LEU A 469 -33.61 -19.35 -22.95
N HIS A 470 -34.22 -18.44 -22.19
CA HIS A 470 -33.57 -17.27 -21.64
C HIS A 470 -32.40 -17.58 -20.69
N ALA A 471 -32.54 -18.50 -19.73
CA ALA A 471 -31.43 -18.90 -18.84
C ALA A 471 -30.28 -19.57 -19.60
N VAL A 472 -30.60 -20.40 -20.61
CA VAL A 472 -29.59 -21.09 -21.43
C VAL A 472 -28.78 -20.12 -22.29
N VAL A 473 -29.38 -19.04 -22.77
CA VAL A 473 -28.71 -18.09 -23.69
C VAL A 473 -28.14 -16.88 -22.94
N TRP A 474 -28.94 -16.21 -22.10
CA TRP A 474 -28.55 -14.95 -21.49
C TRP A 474 -27.58 -15.10 -20.32
N MET A 475 -27.66 -16.18 -19.52
CA MET A 475 -26.68 -16.37 -18.45
C MET A 475 -25.26 -16.57 -18.99
N PRO A 476 -25.02 -17.41 -20.02
CA PRO A 476 -23.69 -17.52 -20.63
C PRO A 476 -23.23 -16.21 -21.29
N VAL A 477 -24.11 -15.50 -22.01
CA VAL A 477 -23.76 -14.22 -22.64
C VAL A 477 -23.38 -13.18 -21.58
N ALA A 478 -24.14 -13.06 -20.50
CA ALA A 478 -23.81 -12.19 -19.38
C ALA A 478 -22.47 -12.63 -18.75
N GLY A 479 -22.28 -13.93 -18.50
CA GLY A 479 -21.03 -14.50 -18.01
C GLY A 479 -19.82 -14.13 -18.89
N LEU A 480 -19.97 -14.22 -20.22
CA LEU A 480 -18.96 -13.82 -21.19
C LEU A 480 -18.60 -12.35 -21.06
N VAL A 481 -19.60 -11.45 -21.05
CA VAL A 481 -19.38 -10.01 -20.96
C VAL A 481 -18.70 -9.63 -19.65
N PHE A 482 -19.18 -10.14 -18.51
CA PHE A 482 -18.59 -9.83 -17.21
C PHE A 482 -17.20 -10.44 -17.03
N GLY A 483 -17.02 -11.69 -17.44
CA GLY A 483 -15.73 -12.35 -17.44
C GLY A 483 -14.73 -11.61 -18.35
N TYR A 484 -15.19 -11.06 -19.47
CA TYR A 484 -14.36 -10.24 -20.36
C TYR A 484 -13.93 -8.92 -19.71
N VAL A 485 -14.86 -8.16 -19.13
CA VAL A 485 -14.56 -6.88 -18.46
C VAL A 485 -13.61 -7.09 -17.27
N LEU A 486 -13.83 -8.14 -16.49
CA LEU A 486 -12.94 -8.50 -15.38
C LEU A 486 -11.58 -9.00 -15.88
N GLY A 487 -11.54 -9.83 -16.91
CA GLY A 487 -10.31 -10.38 -17.48
C GLY A 487 -9.45 -9.31 -18.14
N TYR A 488 -10.07 -8.28 -18.71
CA TYR A 488 -9.34 -7.11 -19.24
C TYR A 488 -8.68 -6.28 -18.13
N SER A 489 -9.28 -6.24 -16.94
CA SER A 489 -8.96 -5.24 -15.94
C SER A 489 -8.19 -5.77 -14.73
N VAL A 490 -8.42 -7.02 -14.31
CA VAL A 490 -7.92 -7.58 -13.05
C VAL A 490 -6.55 -8.27 -13.19
N PRO A 491 -6.35 -9.28 -14.08
CA PRO A 491 -5.10 -10.04 -14.14
C PRO A 491 -3.86 -9.17 -14.42
N GLU A 492 -3.98 -8.23 -15.36
CA GLU A 492 -2.91 -7.29 -15.66
C GLU A 492 -2.55 -6.40 -14.47
N SER A 493 -3.56 -5.92 -13.73
CA SER A 493 -3.31 -5.13 -12.52
C SER A 493 -2.55 -5.93 -11.46
N ILE A 494 -2.82 -7.24 -11.36
CA ILE A 494 -2.11 -8.13 -10.44
C ILE A 494 -0.65 -8.29 -10.88
N ARG A 495 -0.39 -8.52 -12.18
CA ARG A 495 0.98 -8.62 -12.71
C ARG A 495 1.80 -7.35 -12.46
N LEU A 496 1.21 -6.17 -12.64
CA LEU A 496 1.85 -4.87 -12.35
C LEU A 496 2.18 -4.63 -10.87
N THR A 497 1.62 -5.42 -9.96
CA THR A 497 1.90 -5.30 -8.52
C THR A 497 3.30 -5.84 -8.18
N TYR A 498 3.82 -6.78 -8.96
CA TYR A 498 5.15 -7.35 -8.75
C TYR A 498 6.16 -6.56 -9.56
N PRO A 499 7.32 -6.20 -8.97
CA PRO A 499 8.39 -5.65 -9.77
C PRO A 499 8.72 -6.70 -10.83
N HIS A 500 8.49 -6.36 -12.11
CA HIS A 500 9.42 -6.84 -13.11
C HIS A 500 10.78 -6.48 -12.55
N VAL A 501 11.63 -7.49 -12.34
CA VAL A 501 13.07 -7.22 -12.33
C VAL A 501 13.30 -6.70 -13.74
N THR A 502 13.09 -5.40 -13.94
CA THR A 502 13.69 -4.68 -15.04
C THR A 502 15.15 -4.80 -14.73
N THR A 503 15.75 -5.89 -15.21
CA THR A 503 17.11 -5.90 -15.69
C THR A 503 17.17 -4.83 -16.78
N ARG A 504 17.05 -3.55 -16.40
CA ARG A 504 17.94 -2.60 -17.02
C ARG A 504 19.30 -3.15 -16.63
N PRO A 505 20.12 -3.63 -17.60
CA PRO A 505 21.53 -3.76 -17.29
C PRO A 505 21.90 -2.46 -16.60
N ALA A 506 22.51 -2.55 -15.42
CA ALA A 506 23.16 -1.39 -14.83
C ALA A 506 24.29 -1.03 -15.78
N GLU A 507 23.97 -0.35 -16.88
CA GLU A 507 24.95 0.36 -17.68
C GLU A 507 25.53 1.42 -16.76
N GLY A 508 26.67 1.10 -16.17
CA GLY A 508 27.63 2.12 -15.71
C GLY A 508 27.69 2.47 -14.23
N VAL A 509 27.30 1.60 -13.29
CA VAL A 509 27.68 1.81 -11.87
C VAL A 509 28.42 0.59 -11.31
N PHE A 510 29.53 0.24 -11.98
CA PHE A 510 30.67 -0.34 -11.29
C PHE A 510 31.57 0.81 -10.85
N VAL A 511 31.40 1.28 -9.61
CA VAL A 511 32.50 1.91 -8.88
C VAL A 511 32.66 1.12 -7.58
N THR A 512 33.27 -0.06 -7.73
CA THR A 512 34.06 -0.66 -6.66
C THR A 512 35.32 0.19 -6.51
N ALA A 513 35.23 1.31 -5.78
CA ALA A 513 36.39 1.94 -5.17
C ALA A 513 36.66 1.15 -3.88
N GLY A 514 37.43 0.07 -4.00
CA GLY A 514 37.70 -0.79 -2.85
C GLY A 514 38.49 -2.03 -3.21
N SER A 515 39.64 -1.87 -3.87
CA SER A 515 40.71 -2.90 -3.86
C SER A 515 42.00 -2.43 -4.52
N HIS A 516 42.45 -1.19 -4.29
CA HIS A 516 43.84 -0.80 -4.54
C HIS A 516 44.22 0.34 -3.58
N ILE A 517 44.43 -0.03 -2.33
CA ILE A 517 45.44 0.59 -1.46
C ILE A 517 46.26 -0.57 -0.92
#